data_AF-A0A965QA33-F1
#
_entry.id   AF-A0A965QA33-F1
#
_cell.length_a   1.000
_cell.length_b   1.000
_cell.length_c   1.000
_cell.angle_alpha   90.00
_cell.angle_beta   90.00
_cell.angle_gamma   90.00
#
_symmetry.space_group_name_H-M   'P 1'
#
loop_
_entity.id
_entity.type
_entity.pdbx_description
1 polymer ?
#
loop_
_entity_poly.entity_id
_entity_poly.type
_entity_poly.pdbx_seq_one_letter_code
_entity_poly.pdbx_strand_id
1 'polypeptide(L)'
;MTHNRRTTCVALAMLALASPLDAQAGTSPVIAVAPTPIALSAVPTPPRPVAAALLPYIGEYTFAADTQIVAEVNGALVAFSGRGNRAVVPARDFTRENGALQLSVAAGQPLVRFAVGTEEGVTFRVKPLRPIAELRRTALAAKPPAETGKRAPELVELVVRDSTIHLDIRYATDNNFMGAAMYSQGRAFMQRPAAEAVVRANRTLKAFGFGLLIHDAYRPWYVTK
;
A
#
# COMPACT_ATOMS: atom_id res chain seq x y z
N MET A 1 -57.01 13.15 -9.24
CA MET A 1 -56.23 11.90 -9.34
C MET A 1 -55.06 12.12 -10.29
N THR A 2 -53.87 11.75 -9.81
CA THR A 2 -52.59 11.58 -10.53
C THR A 2 -52.04 12.74 -11.34
N HIS A 3 -51.19 13.55 -10.70
CA HIS A 3 -50.18 14.37 -11.36
C HIS A 3 -48.79 14.08 -10.80
N ASN A 4 -47.92 13.58 -11.68
CA ASN A 4 -46.53 13.98 -11.88
C ASN A 4 -45.56 13.84 -10.68
N ARG A 5 -44.85 12.70 -10.59
CA ARG A 5 -43.61 12.58 -9.80
C ARG A 5 -42.41 12.98 -10.66
N ARG A 6 -41.98 14.22 -10.51
CA ARG A 6 -40.61 14.64 -10.87
C ARG A 6 -39.66 14.14 -9.79
N THR A 7 -38.75 13.25 -10.15
CA THR A 7 -37.64 12.82 -9.28
C THR A 7 -36.54 13.86 -9.38
N THR A 8 -36.52 14.79 -8.43
CA THR A 8 -35.49 15.82 -8.30
C THR A 8 -34.26 15.21 -7.62
N CYS A 9 -33.11 15.30 -8.30
CA CYS A 9 -31.79 15.18 -7.70
C CYS A 9 -31.64 16.20 -6.57
N VAL A 10 -31.37 15.77 -5.35
CA VAL A 10 -30.92 16.67 -4.28
C VAL A 10 -29.41 16.53 -4.16
N ALA A 11 -28.71 17.37 -4.92
CA ALA A 11 -27.35 17.78 -4.62
C ALA A 11 -27.42 18.76 -3.43
N LEU A 12 -26.84 18.38 -2.29
CA LEU A 12 -26.72 19.29 -1.15
C LEU A 12 -25.47 20.15 -1.35
N ALA A 13 -25.64 21.28 -2.03
CA ALA A 13 -24.67 22.37 -2.08
C ALA A 13 -24.96 23.32 -0.91
N MET A 14 -24.06 23.42 0.06
CA MET A 14 -24.10 24.49 1.05
C MET A 14 -23.47 25.76 0.46
N LEU A 15 -24.34 26.67 0.04
CA LEU A 15 -24.01 28.05 -0.33
C LEU A 15 -24.01 28.90 0.96
N ALA A 16 -22.83 29.27 1.45
CA ALA A 16 -22.70 30.28 2.49
C ALA A 16 -22.61 31.66 1.84
N LEU A 17 -23.55 32.53 2.21
CA LEU A 17 -23.67 33.92 1.79
C LEU A 17 -22.40 34.72 2.09
N ALA A 18 -21.83 35.34 1.06
CA ALA A 18 -20.85 36.40 1.19
C ALA A 18 -21.56 37.75 1.35
N SER A 19 -21.11 38.55 2.31
CA SER A 19 -21.25 40.01 2.30
C SER A 19 -19.91 40.61 2.68
N PRO A 20 -19.50 41.73 2.06
CA PRO A 20 -18.11 42.19 2.12
C PRO A 20 -17.88 43.04 3.36
N LEU A 21 -16.76 42.80 4.04
CA LEU A 21 -16.16 43.80 4.92
C LEU A 21 -14.69 43.97 4.55
N ASP A 22 -14.36 45.25 4.48
CA ASP A 22 -13.11 45.90 4.16
C ASP A 22 -11.81 45.16 4.49
N ALA A 23 -10.87 45.33 3.56
CA ALA A 23 -9.47 45.03 3.72
C ALA A 23 -8.89 45.76 4.94
N GLN A 24 -8.44 44.99 5.93
CA GLN A 24 -7.32 45.38 6.78
C GLN A 24 -6.33 44.24 6.90
N ALA A 25 -5.08 44.56 6.59
CA ALA A 25 -3.93 43.68 6.75
C ALA A 25 -3.77 43.33 8.24
N GLY A 26 -4.10 42.09 8.59
CA GLY A 26 -3.91 41.54 9.92
C GLY A 26 -3.36 40.12 9.79
N THR A 27 -2.11 39.93 10.19
CA THR A 27 -1.44 38.64 10.35
C THR A 27 -2.33 37.66 11.12
N SER A 28 -2.86 36.64 10.43
CA SER A 28 -3.51 35.52 11.11
C SER A 28 -2.47 34.73 11.91
N PRO A 29 -2.69 34.41 13.19
CA PRO A 29 -1.78 33.55 13.91
C PRO A 29 -1.88 32.14 13.32
N VAL A 30 -0.77 31.64 12.79
CA VAL A 30 -0.60 30.21 12.53
C VAL A 30 -0.69 29.53 13.90
N ILE A 31 -1.80 28.83 14.16
CA ILE A 31 -1.90 27.95 15.32
C ILE A 31 -0.92 26.80 15.06
N ALA A 32 0.29 26.95 15.57
CA ALA A 32 1.27 25.88 15.63
C ALA A 32 0.75 24.85 16.63
N VAL A 33 0.09 23.80 16.12
CA VAL A 33 -0.13 22.59 16.89
C VAL A 33 1.23 21.92 17.03
N ALA A 34 1.90 22.18 18.16
CA ALA A 34 3.10 21.44 18.52
C ALA A 34 2.74 19.95 18.58
N PRO A 35 3.52 19.05 17.96
CA PRO A 35 3.27 17.62 18.07
C PRO A 35 3.46 17.23 19.53
N THR A 36 2.35 16.91 20.22
CA THR A 36 2.41 16.33 21.57
C THR A 36 3.22 15.04 21.48
N PRO A 37 4.36 14.92 22.17
CA PRO A 37 5.10 13.67 22.17
C PRO A 37 4.22 12.63 22.87
N ILE A 38 3.78 11.62 22.11
CA ILE A 38 3.21 10.42 22.70
C ILE A 38 4.35 9.76 23.47
N ALA A 39 4.30 9.87 24.80
CA ALA A 39 5.21 9.13 25.66
C ALA A 39 4.91 7.64 25.52
N LEU A 40 5.64 6.96 24.63
CA LEU A 40 5.64 5.50 24.57
C LEU A 40 6.40 4.97 25.78
N SER A 41 5.66 4.71 26.86
CA SER A 41 6.16 3.93 27.98
C SER A 41 6.31 2.48 27.51
N ALA A 42 7.53 1.97 27.59
CA ALA A 42 8.02 0.68 27.08
C ALA A 42 8.15 0.58 25.55
N VAL A 43 9.35 0.21 25.08
CA VAL A 43 9.56 -0.31 23.73
C VAL A 43 8.65 -1.55 23.60
N PRO A 44 7.65 -1.56 22.71
CA PRO A 44 6.81 -2.73 22.54
C PRO A 44 7.68 -3.90 22.11
N THR A 45 7.53 -5.01 22.82
CA THR A 45 8.05 -6.29 22.34
C THR A 45 7.55 -6.49 20.91
N PRO A 46 8.45 -6.81 19.96
CA PRO A 46 8.04 -7.17 18.61
C PRO A 46 6.90 -8.19 18.69
N PRO A 47 5.83 -8.02 17.89
CA PRO A 47 4.76 -9.00 17.89
C PRO A 47 5.34 -10.37 17.59
N ARG A 48 4.85 -11.37 18.32
CA ARG A 48 5.27 -12.75 18.11
C ARG A 48 5.03 -13.12 16.64
N PRO A 49 5.94 -13.87 16.00
CA PRO A 49 5.65 -14.45 14.70
C PRO A 49 4.32 -15.22 14.75
N VAL A 50 3.52 -15.06 13.69
CA VAL A 50 2.28 -15.83 13.52
C VAL A 50 2.60 -17.32 13.64
N ALA A 51 1.79 -18.05 14.41
CA ALA A 51 1.94 -19.49 14.54
C ALA A 51 1.82 -20.16 13.16
N ALA A 52 2.74 -21.06 12.82
CA ALA A 52 2.80 -21.70 11.49
C ALA A 52 1.48 -22.37 11.07
N ALA A 53 0.71 -22.89 12.04
CA ALA A 53 -0.59 -23.50 11.82
C ALA A 53 -1.67 -22.51 11.31
N LEU A 54 -1.52 -21.20 11.57
CA LEU A 54 -2.48 -20.17 11.18
C LEU A 54 -2.16 -19.53 9.84
N LEU A 55 -0.89 -19.55 9.42
CA LEU A 55 -0.43 -18.94 8.17
C LEU A 55 -1.25 -19.33 6.93
N PRO A 56 -1.68 -20.60 6.73
CA PRO A 56 -2.44 -20.97 5.55
C PRO A 56 -3.79 -20.26 5.42
N TYR A 57 -4.36 -19.78 6.53
CA TYR A 57 -5.68 -19.16 6.58
C TYR A 57 -5.64 -17.64 6.49
N ILE A 58 -4.47 -17.03 6.70
CA ILE A 58 -4.31 -15.58 6.60
C ILE A 58 -4.32 -15.16 5.12
N GLY A 59 -5.06 -14.10 4.83
CA GLY A 59 -5.17 -13.56 3.48
C GLY A 59 -6.47 -12.83 3.24
N GLU A 60 -6.66 -12.43 1.99
CA GLU A 60 -7.87 -11.79 1.50
C GLU A 60 -8.80 -12.86 0.92
N TYR A 61 -10.10 -12.75 1.20
CA TYR A 61 -11.14 -13.65 0.73
C TYR A 61 -12.26 -12.84 0.11
N THR A 62 -12.73 -13.24 -1.06
CA THR A 62 -13.64 -12.44 -1.88
C THR A 62 -14.71 -13.29 -2.55
N PHE A 63 -15.89 -12.69 -2.70
CA PHE A 63 -16.95 -13.15 -3.57
C PHE A 63 -17.72 -11.94 -4.09
N ALA A 64 -17.81 -11.77 -5.40
CA ALA A 64 -18.40 -10.57 -6.02
C ALA A 64 -17.80 -9.27 -5.47
N ALA A 65 -18.60 -8.42 -4.81
CA ALA A 65 -18.14 -7.17 -4.20
C ALA A 65 -17.73 -7.32 -2.72
N ASP A 66 -17.95 -8.49 -2.12
CA ASP A 66 -17.64 -8.74 -0.72
C ASP A 66 -16.17 -9.13 -0.56
N THR A 67 -15.52 -8.51 0.41
CA THR A 67 -14.12 -8.77 0.76
C THR A 67 -13.98 -8.89 2.27
N GLN A 68 -13.31 -9.94 2.71
CA GLN A 68 -12.88 -10.14 4.09
C GLN A 68 -11.37 -10.35 4.14
N ILE A 69 -10.70 -9.59 5.00
CA ILE A 69 -9.28 -9.79 5.30
C ILE A 69 -9.22 -10.64 6.56
N VAL A 70 -8.65 -11.83 6.48
CA VAL A 70 -8.38 -12.69 7.64
C VAL A 70 -6.94 -12.46 8.09
N ALA A 71 -6.77 -12.09 9.35
CA ALA A 71 -5.46 -11.94 9.98
C ALA A 71 -5.44 -12.65 11.34
N GLU A 72 -4.23 -12.89 11.86
CA GLU A 72 -4.06 -13.36 13.23
C GLU A 72 -4.07 -12.17 14.19
N VAL A 73 -4.87 -12.29 15.26
CA VAL A 73 -4.94 -11.33 16.37
C VAL A 73 -4.96 -12.11 17.67
N ASN A 74 -3.91 -11.96 18.48
CA ASN A 74 -3.76 -12.60 19.80
C ASN A 74 -3.95 -14.14 19.79
N GLY A 75 -3.46 -14.80 18.74
CA GLY A 75 -3.50 -16.24 18.53
C GLY A 75 -4.77 -16.76 17.86
N ALA A 76 -5.71 -15.88 17.48
CA ALA A 76 -6.95 -16.26 16.81
C ALA A 76 -7.02 -15.68 15.39
N LEU A 77 -7.66 -16.40 14.47
CA LEU A 77 -8.00 -15.87 13.16
C LEU A 77 -9.20 -14.93 13.30
N VAL A 78 -9.05 -13.70 12.79
CA VAL A 78 -10.07 -12.66 12.81
C VAL A 78 -10.29 -12.18 11.39
N ALA A 79 -11.54 -12.27 10.94
CA ALA A 79 -11.98 -11.70 9.68
C ALA A 79 -12.42 -10.25 9.88
N PHE A 80 -11.90 -9.35 9.05
CA PHE A 80 -12.24 -7.94 8.99
C PHE A 80 -13.05 -7.67 7.74
N SER A 81 -14.24 -7.08 7.90
CA SER A 81 -15.10 -6.64 6.80
C SER A 81 -15.36 -5.13 6.90
N GLY A 82 -15.90 -4.54 5.82
CA GLY A 82 -16.13 -3.10 5.71
C GLY A 82 -16.77 -2.47 6.96
N ARG A 83 -16.45 -1.19 7.22
CA ARG A 83 -16.90 -0.39 8.39
C ARG A 83 -16.43 -0.90 9.76
N GLY A 84 -15.28 -1.56 9.83
CA GLY A 84 -14.65 -1.92 11.12
C GLY A 84 -15.27 -3.14 11.81
N ASN A 85 -16.15 -3.87 11.11
CA ASN A 85 -16.68 -5.14 11.58
C ASN A 85 -15.55 -6.17 11.64
N ARG A 86 -15.51 -6.92 12.75
CA ARG A 86 -14.55 -7.99 12.97
C ARG A 86 -15.23 -9.20 13.60
N ALA A 87 -14.87 -10.39 13.17
CA ALA A 87 -15.38 -11.64 13.73
C ALA A 87 -14.25 -12.67 13.87
N VAL A 88 -14.23 -13.41 14.97
CA VAL A 88 -13.34 -14.56 15.10
C VAL A 88 -13.84 -15.67 14.19
N VAL A 89 -12.95 -16.20 13.34
CA VAL A 89 -13.27 -17.25 12.37
C VAL A 89 -12.41 -18.50 12.66
N PRO A 90 -12.97 -19.58 13.25
CA PRO A 90 -12.19 -20.76 13.54
C PRO A 90 -11.71 -21.46 12.26
N ALA A 91 -10.57 -22.15 12.33
CA ALA A 91 -9.97 -22.86 11.18
C ALA A 91 -10.93 -23.87 10.50
N ARG A 92 -11.92 -24.39 11.23
CA ARG A 92 -12.96 -25.30 10.71
C ARG A 92 -13.92 -24.65 9.70
N ASP A 93 -14.01 -23.32 9.69
CA ASP A 93 -14.87 -22.59 8.76
C ASP A 93 -14.19 -22.43 7.38
N PHE A 94 -12.93 -22.87 7.26
CA PHE A 94 -12.19 -22.87 6.02
C PHE A 94 -12.19 -24.26 5.37
N THR A 95 -12.53 -24.31 4.10
CA THR A 95 -12.57 -25.54 3.30
C THR A 95 -11.75 -25.36 2.03
N ARG A 96 -11.24 -26.46 1.47
CA ARG A 96 -10.61 -26.45 0.14
C ARG A 96 -11.53 -27.08 -0.87
N GLU A 97 -11.80 -26.36 -1.95
CA GLU A 97 -12.61 -26.85 -3.07
C GLU A 97 -11.86 -26.55 -4.36
N ASN A 98 -11.63 -27.57 -5.20
CA ASN A 98 -10.83 -27.47 -6.43
C ASN A 98 -9.43 -26.82 -6.22
N GLY A 99 -8.82 -27.07 -5.06
CA GLY A 99 -7.50 -26.52 -4.69
C GLY A 99 -7.55 -25.14 -4.04
N ALA A 100 -8.62 -24.37 -4.24
CA ALA A 100 -8.77 -23.04 -3.66
C ALA A 100 -9.27 -23.13 -2.20
N LEU A 101 -8.64 -22.37 -1.31
CA LEU A 101 -9.14 -22.21 0.07
C LEU A 101 -10.33 -21.26 0.06
N GLN A 102 -11.38 -21.58 0.80
CA GLN A 102 -12.59 -20.78 0.94
C GLN A 102 -12.91 -20.55 2.42
N LEU A 103 -13.56 -19.43 2.73
CA LEU A 103 -14.09 -19.11 4.05
C LEU A 103 -15.62 -19.17 3.99
N SER A 104 -16.21 -20.01 4.85
CA SER A 104 -17.66 -20.10 5.02
C SER A 104 -18.19 -18.88 5.76
N VAL A 105 -19.34 -18.37 5.33
CA VAL A 105 -20.02 -17.24 5.97
C VAL A 105 -21.45 -17.63 6.33
N ALA A 106 -21.96 -17.14 7.47
CA ALA A 106 -23.21 -17.62 8.07
C ALA A 106 -24.47 -17.45 7.19
N ALA A 107 -24.44 -16.55 6.19
CA ALA A 107 -25.59 -16.25 5.34
C ALA A 107 -25.18 -15.82 3.92
N GLY A 108 -24.39 -16.65 3.22
CA GLY A 108 -23.94 -16.30 1.88
C GLY A 108 -23.14 -17.39 1.17
N GLN A 109 -22.64 -17.03 -0.02
CA GLN A 109 -21.68 -17.85 -0.76
C GLN A 109 -20.32 -17.82 -0.04
N PRO A 110 -19.58 -18.93 -0.03
CA PRO A 110 -18.22 -18.96 0.50
C PRO A 110 -17.34 -17.92 -0.19
N LEU A 111 -16.50 -17.24 0.59
CA LEU A 111 -15.51 -16.31 0.06
C LEU A 111 -14.27 -17.10 -0.36
N VAL A 112 -13.84 -16.96 -1.61
CA VAL A 112 -12.67 -17.67 -2.12
C VAL A 112 -11.42 -16.86 -1.80
N ARG A 113 -10.35 -17.53 -1.35
CA ARG A 113 -9.07 -16.88 -1.09
C ARG A 113 -8.57 -16.21 -2.36
N PHE A 114 -8.38 -14.91 -2.28
CA PHE A 114 -7.79 -14.14 -3.37
C PHE A 114 -6.31 -14.50 -3.47
N ALA A 115 -5.97 -15.23 -4.52
CA ALA A 115 -4.58 -15.58 -4.82
C ALA A 115 -3.89 -14.36 -5.46
N VAL A 116 -3.26 -13.53 -4.63
CA VAL A 116 -2.41 -12.43 -5.12
C VAL A 116 -1.00 -12.97 -5.36
N GLY A 117 -0.59 -13.03 -6.63
CA GLY A 117 0.72 -13.53 -7.02
C GLY A 117 0.76 -15.06 -7.15
N THR A 118 1.98 -15.61 -7.23
CA THR A 118 2.20 -17.05 -7.26
C THR A 118 2.26 -17.61 -5.84
N GLU A 119 1.75 -18.83 -5.64
CA GLU A 119 1.76 -19.50 -4.35
C GLU A 119 3.20 -19.62 -3.78
N GLU A 120 3.31 -19.67 -2.45
CA GLU A 120 4.56 -19.99 -1.73
C GLU A 120 5.76 -19.03 -1.94
N GLY A 121 5.50 -17.78 -2.34
CA GLY A 121 6.56 -16.78 -2.47
C GLY A 121 7.41 -16.95 -3.74
N VAL A 122 6.94 -17.76 -4.69
CA VAL A 122 7.47 -17.75 -6.05
C VAL A 122 7.27 -16.34 -6.63
N THR A 123 8.19 -15.89 -7.47
CA THR A 123 8.00 -14.65 -8.23
C THR A 123 7.33 -14.98 -9.55
N PHE A 124 6.15 -14.40 -9.78
CA PHE A 124 5.46 -14.43 -11.07
C PHE A 124 6.43 -14.03 -12.20
N ARG A 125 6.52 -14.82 -13.27
CA ARG A 125 7.42 -14.55 -14.41
C ARG A 125 6.63 -14.35 -15.70
N VAL A 126 7.08 -13.42 -16.53
CA VAL A 126 6.60 -13.26 -17.91
C VAL A 126 7.69 -13.70 -18.88
N LYS A 127 7.28 -14.21 -20.05
CA LYS A 127 8.20 -14.46 -21.17
C LYS A 127 8.32 -13.17 -21.99
N PRO A 128 9.51 -12.53 -22.05
CA PRO A 128 9.69 -11.34 -22.87
C PRO A 128 9.43 -11.65 -24.35
N LEU A 129 8.76 -10.72 -25.05
CA LEU A 129 8.48 -10.85 -26.48
C LEU A 129 9.75 -10.75 -27.35
N ARG A 130 10.78 -10.09 -26.83
CA ARG A 130 12.10 -9.89 -27.46
C ARG A 130 13.20 -10.10 -26.42
N PRO A 131 14.45 -10.38 -26.83
CA PRO A 131 15.56 -10.52 -25.90
C PRO A 131 15.73 -9.27 -25.00
N ILE A 132 16.00 -9.48 -23.71
CA ILE A 132 16.15 -8.41 -22.71
C ILE A 132 17.17 -7.34 -23.15
N ALA A 133 18.28 -7.74 -23.76
CA ALA A 133 19.30 -6.82 -24.24
C ALA A 133 18.78 -5.84 -25.31
N GLU A 134 17.90 -6.31 -26.19
CA GLU A 134 17.29 -5.48 -27.23
C GLU A 134 16.25 -4.52 -26.65
N LEU A 135 15.41 -5.01 -25.72
CA LEU A 135 14.44 -4.19 -25.00
C LEU A 135 15.15 -3.06 -24.24
N ARG A 136 16.22 -3.38 -23.52
CA ARG A 136 17.04 -2.41 -22.77
C ARG A 136 17.61 -1.32 -23.68
N ARG A 137 18.20 -1.70 -24.84
CA ARG A 137 18.73 -0.73 -25.82
C ARG A 137 17.64 0.21 -26.32
N THR A 138 16.46 -0.33 -26.63
CA THR A 138 15.32 0.46 -27.13
C THR A 138 14.82 1.43 -26.07
N ALA A 139 14.68 0.97 -24.83
CA ALA A 139 14.16 1.78 -23.73
C ALA A 139 15.15 2.89 -23.31
N LEU A 140 16.45 2.63 -23.34
CA LEU A 140 17.49 3.65 -23.10
C LEU A 140 17.50 4.76 -24.17
N ALA A 141 17.14 4.44 -25.41
CA ALA A 141 17.04 5.42 -26.50
C ALA A 141 15.76 6.27 -26.44
N ALA A 142 14.76 5.86 -25.64
CA ALA A 142 13.49 6.56 -25.54
C ALA A 142 13.60 7.82 -24.67
N LYS A 143 12.91 8.88 -25.07
CA LYS A 143 12.80 10.11 -24.29
C LYS A 143 11.50 10.12 -23.49
N PRO A 144 11.51 10.61 -22.24
CA PRO A 144 10.28 10.83 -21.50
C PRO A 144 9.42 11.88 -22.21
N PRO A 145 8.08 11.79 -22.11
CA PRO A 145 7.20 12.81 -22.61
C PRO A 145 7.50 14.16 -21.93
N ALA A 146 7.29 15.25 -22.67
CA ALA A 146 7.37 16.58 -22.08
C ALA A 146 6.22 16.76 -21.11
N GLU A 147 6.52 17.24 -19.91
CA GLU A 147 5.55 17.51 -18.85
C GLU A 147 5.79 18.91 -18.31
N THR A 148 4.71 19.62 -18.00
CA THR A 148 4.73 20.96 -17.40
C THR A 148 4.43 20.89 -15.90
N GLY A 149 4.90 21.87 -15.13
CA GLY A 149 4.60 21.94 -13.69
C GLY A 149 5.33 20.93 -12.80
N LYS A 150 6.42 20.29 -13.28
CA LYS A 150 7.24 19.42 -12.43
C LYS A 150 7.97 20.21 -11.35
N ARG A 151 8.05 19.62 -10.16
CA ARG A 151 9.02 20.06 -9.14
C ARG A 151 10.43 19.75 -9.62
N ALA A 152 11.38 20.60 -9.23
CA ALA A 152 12.79 20.33 -9.44
C ALA A 152 13.16 18.98 -8.77
N PRO A 153 13.94 18.11 -9.44
CA PRO A 153 14.26 16.81 -8.88
C PRO A 153 15.26 16.96 -7.73
N GLU A 154 14.82 16.63 -6.52
CA GLU A 154 15.68 16.57 -5.34
C GLU A 154 15.64 15.16 -4.74
N LEU A 155 16.32 14.24 -5.43
CA LEU A 155 16.38 12.84 -5.02
C LEU A 155 17.41 12.65 -3.91
N VAL A 156 16.97 12.04 -2.81
CA VAL A 156 17.83 11.66 -1.68
C VAL A 156 17.74 10.15 -1.44
N GLU A 157 18.83 9.55 -1.01
CA GLU A 157 18.88 8.12 -0.70
C GLU A 157 18.27 7.84 0.68
N LEU A 158 17.40 6.83 0.77
CA LEU A 158 16.70 6.49 2.02
C LEU A 158 17.65 6.02 3.13
N VAL A 159 18.58 5.11 2.81
CA VAL A 159 19.48 4.50 3.81
C VAL A 159 20.46 5.53 4.39
N VAL A 160 20.80 6.59 3.64
CA VAL A 160 21.58 7.72 4.16
C VAL A 160 20.77 8.55 5.16
N ARG A 161 19.43 8.57 5.03
CA ARG A 161 18.53 9.31 5.94
C ARG A 161 18.13 8.51 7.18
N ASP A 162 18.01 7.19 7.05
CA ASP A 162 17.81 6.26 8.16
C ASP A 162 18.42 4.90 7.79
N SER A 163 19.57 4.58 8.38
CA SER A 163 20.37 3.39 8.04
C SER A 163 19.75 2.08 8.52
N THR A 164 18.64 2.12 9.27
CA THR A 164 17.94 0.91 9.68
C THR A 164 16.85 0.50 8.68
N ILE A 165 16.63 1.27 7.62
CA ILE A 165 15.70 0.88 6.56
C ILE A 165 16.38 -0.21 5.74
N HIS A 166 15.73 -1.36 5.62
CA HIS A 166 16.23 -2.47 4.82
C HIS A 166 15.78 -2.32 3.37
N LEU A 167 16.63 -2.74 2.44
CA LEU A 167 16.34 -2.70 1.01
C LEU A 167 16.35 -4.12 0.44
N ASP A 168 15.37 -4.41 -0.40
CA ASP A 168 15.33 -5.58 -1.28
C ASP A 168 14.80 -5.12 -2.64
N ILE A 169 15.64 -4.35 -3.34
CA ILE A 169 15.30 -3.66 -4.59
C ILE A 169 15.15 -4.70 -5.71
N ARG A 170 13.91 -5.15 -5.95
CA ARG A 170 13.58 -6.28 -6.83
C ARG A 170 14.08 -6.09 -8.25
N TYR A 171 14.04 -4.87 -8.76
CA TYR A 171 14.52 -4.54 -10.11
C TYR A 171 16.03 -4.39 -10.24
N ALA A 172 16.79 -4.43 -9.14
CA ALA A 172 18.25 -4.50 -9.19
C ALA A 172 18.79 -5.93 -9.27
N THR A 173 17.92 -6.94 -9.16
CA THR A 173 18.25 -8.36 -9.26
C THR A 173 17.41 -9.03 -10.34
N ASP A 174 17.59 -10.33 -10.53
CA ASP A 174 16.69 -11.15 -11.36
C ASP A 174 15.42 -11.56 -10.61
N ASN A 175 15.24 -11.19 -9.34
CA ASN A 175 14.08 -11.54 -8.53
C ASN A 175 12.91 -10.59 -8.77
N ASN A 176 12.45 -10.55 -10.02
CA ASN A 176 11.32 -9.77 -10.49
C ASN A 176 10.64 -10.45 -11.68
N PHE A 177 9.52 -9.91 -12.15
CA PHE A 177 8.72 -10.59 -13.17
C PHE A 177 9.41 -10.78 -14.53
N MET A 178 10.43 -9.98 -14.84
CA MET A 178 11.19 -10.07 -16.09
C MET A 178 12.35 -11.06 -16.04
N GLY A 179 12.78 -11.49 -14.85
CA GLY A 179 13.93 -12.40 -14.71
C GLY A 179 15.28 -11.80 -15.07
N ALA A 180 15.40 -10.47 -15.03
CA ALA A 180 16.65 -9.77 -15.30
C ALA A 180 16.74 -8.51 -14.45
N ALA A 181 17.96 -8.13 -14.08
CA ALA A 181 18.23 -6.85 -13.44
C ALA A 181 17.96 -5.69 -14.42
N MET A 182 17.15 -4.73 -13.99
CA MET A 182 16.76 -3.54 -14.74
C MET A 182 17.47 -2.29 -14.20
N TYR A 183 17.80 -2.27 -12.91
CA TYR A 183 18.61 -1.24 -12.27
C TYR A 183 20.07 -1.67 -12.20
N SER A 184 20.97 -0.68 -12.27
CA SER A 184 22.40 -0.90 -12.07
C SER A 184 22.80 -1.01 -10.60
N GLN A 185 21.94 -0.54 -9.67
CA GLN A 185 22.22 -0.48 -8.24
C GLN A 185 20.97 -0.81 -7.43
N GLY A 186 21.14 -1.56 -6.34
CA GLY A 186 20.10 -1.86 -5.35
C GLY A 186 19.91 -0.74 -4.32
N ARG A 187 19.72 0.50 -4.80
CA ARG A 187 19.58 1.69 -3.94
C ARG A 187 18.19 2.31 -4.09
N ALA A 188 17.69 2.91 -3.01
CA ALA A 188 16.38 3.54 -2.97
C ALA A 188 16.51 5.07 -2.86
N PHE A 189 16.11 5.76 -3.92
CA PHE A 189 16.05 7.21 -3.96
C PHE A 189 14.61 7.69 -4.02
N MET A 190 14.30 8.77 -3.31
CA MET A 190 12.99 9.41 -3.33
C MET A 190 13.15 10.93 -3.32
N GLN A 191 12.13 11.64 -3.80
CA GLN A 191 12.05 13.09 -3.59
C GLN A 191 12.14 13.39 -2.09
N ARG A 192 12.92 14.41 -1.69
CA ARG A 192 13.19 14.71 -0.28
C ARG A 192 11.95 14.68 0.63
N PRO A 193 10.82 15.35 0.31
CA PRO A 193 9.65 15.34 1.19
C PRO A 193 9.05 13.94 1.39
N ALA A 194 9.10 13.09 0.36
CA ALA A 194 8.63 11.71 0.43
C ALA A 194 9.60 10.84 1.23
N ALA A 195 10.92 11.01 1.04
CA ALA A 195 11.94 10.32 1.82
C ALA A 195 11.80 10.61 3.32
N GLU A 196 11.59 11.87 3.68
CA GLU A 196 11.39 12.30 5.06
C GLU A 196 10.11 11.72 5.66
N ALA A 197 9.03 11.62 4.87
CA ALA A 197 7.80 10.97 5.30
C ALA A 197 8.01 9.47 5.57
N VAL A 198 8.74 8.78 4.70
CA VAL A 198 9.11 7.36 4.90
C VAL A 198 9.95 7.17 6.16
N VAL A 199 10.93 8.05 6.41
CA VAL A 199 11.74 8.00 7.64
C VAL A 199 10.87 8.20 8.88
N ARG A 200 9.91 9.14 8.86
CA ARG A 200 8.96 9.30 9.98
C ARG A 200 8.13 8.04 10.19
N ALA A 201 7.61 7.44 9.12
CA ALA A 201 6.86 6.18 9.21
C ALA A 201 7.71 5.04 9.79
N ASN A 202 8.95 4.87 9.33
CA ASN A 202 9.87 3.87 9.87
C ASN A 202 10.13 4.06 11.37
N ARG A 203 10.33 5.31 11.82
CA ARG A 203 10.51 5.64 13.25
C ARG A 203 9.29 5.33 14.08
N THR A 204 8.09 5.65 13.59
CA THR A 204 6.84 5.28 14.26
C THR A 204 6.71 3.76 14.37
N LEU A 205 7.01 3.02 13.30
CA LEU A 205 6.93 1.55 13.27
C LEU A 205 7.96 0.87 14.19
N LYS A 206 9.17 1.42 14.31
CA LYS A 206 10.18 0.95 15.29
C LYS A 206 9.64 0.94 16.71
N ALA A 207 8.85 1.96 17.03
CA ALA A 207 8.17 2.08 18.30
C ALA A 207 7.11 0.98 18.51
N PHE A 208 6.88 0.07 17.57
CA PHE A 208 6.02 -1.11 17.70
C PHE A 208 6.79 -2.42 17.41
N GLY A 209 8.12 -2.37 17.34
CA GLY A 209 8.96 -3.51 16.99
C GLY A 209 8.96 -3.87 15.50
N PHE A 210 8.50 -2.97 14.62
CA PHE A 210 8.50 -3.16 13.17
C PHE A 210 9.55 -2.28 12.48
N GLY A 211 9.88 -2.64 11.24
CA GLY A 211 10.74 -1.85 10.35
C GLY A 211 10.26 -1.91 8.91
N LEU A 212 10.76 -1.03 8.06
CA LEU A 212 10.45 -1.02 6.63
C LEU A 212 11.47 -1.82 5.82
N LEU A 213 10.96 -2.66 4.92
CA LEU A 213 11.69 -3.28 3.82
C LEU A 213 11.21 -2.66 2.50
N ILE A 214 12.10 -1.97 1.79
CA ILE A 214 11.75 -1.26 0.56
C ILE A 214 12.08 -2.13 -0.65
N HIS A 215 11.07 -2.37 -1.49
CA HIS A 215 11.22 -3.19 -2.69
C HIS A 215 11.46 -2.40 -3.99
N ASP A 216 11.02 -1.14 -4.02
CA ASP A 216 11.22 -0.23 -5.14
C ASP A 216 11.09 1.22 -4.65
N ALA A 217 11.69 2.16 -5.39
CA ALA A 217 11.63 3.59 -5.11
C ALA A 217 11.57 4.37 -6.43
N TYR A 218 12.42 5.39 -6.62
CA TYR A 218 12.53 6.05 -7.91
C TYR A 218 12.85 5.05 -9.03
N ARG A 219 11.96 4.97 -10.02
CA ARG A 219 12.12 4.16 -11.22
C ARG A 219 12.58 5.05 -12.39
N PRO A 220 13.78 4.79 -12.97
CA PRO A 220 14.23 5.51 -14.16
C PRO A 220 13.28 5.32 -15.35
N TRP A 221 13.17 6.34 -16.20
CA TRP A 221 12.28 6.33 -17.38
C TRP A 221 12.48 5.11 -18.29
N TYR A 222 13.73 4.73 -18.55
CA TYR A 222 14.04 3.60 -19.43
C TYR A 222 13.57 2.25 -18.88
N VAL A 223 13.16 2.15 -17.61
CA VAL A 223 12.54 0.94 -17.05
C VAL A 223 11.01 1.00 -17.13
N THR A 224 10.44 2.21 -17.19
CA THR A 224 9.00 2.45 -17.35
C THR A 224 8.55 2.29 -18.81
N LYS A 225 9.45 2.52 -19.78
CA LYS A 225 9.15 2.50 -21.21
C LYS A 225 9.08 1.09 -21.79
#